data_AF-A0A1F9LXV4-F1
#
_entry.id   AF-A0A1F9LXV4-F1
#
_cell.length_a   1.000
_cell.length_b   1.000
_cell.length_c   1.000
_cell.angle_alpha   90.00
_cell.angle_beta   90.00
_cell.angle_gamma   90.00
#
_symmetry.space_group_name_H-M   'P 1'
#
loop_
_entity.id
_entity.type
_entity.pdbx_description
1 polymer ?
#
loop_
_entity_poly.entity_id
_entity_poly.type
_entity_poly.pdbx_seq_one_letter_code
_entity_poly.pdbx_strand_id
1 'polypeptide(L)'
;MYGQSVTGNGNVSVVGNDNCGVESSVPAIAFDLGQSLCCGGSVSATSSAGATIDLPAPLDIAGRVASLTPSQTDVITADANNLTYGSATDYRTVYCDATVLSPDQELDLNGLTGYGILIVKGDLDLGGNLNWHGLIIVSGNVSMHGGGSDAKNVLGAVMAQTTSELQGKVTVNYDSCEIAKASKANTTFTVNRWLSR
;
A
#
# COMPACT_ATOMS: atom_id res chain seq x y z
N MET A 1 -1.75 -3.45 6.70
CA MET A 1 -1.50 -2.04 6.32
C MET A 1 -0.65 -1.38 7.40
N TYR A 2 0.23 -0.44 7.04
CA TYR A 2 0.99 0.37 8.01
C TYR A 2 0.84 1.86 7.70
N GLY A 3 0.63 2.68 8.73
CA GLY A 3 0.63 4.15 8.66
C GLY A 3 0.64 4.78 10.05
N GLN A 4 1.22 5.97 10.18
CA GLN A 4 1.20 6.72 11.44
C GLN A 4 -0.19 7.22 11.82
N SER A 5 -1.13 7.37 10.91
CA SER A 5 -2.55 7.57 11.23
C SER A 5 -3.38 7.07 10.05
N VAL A 6 -4.53 6.46 10.35
CA VAL A 6 -5.45 6.01 9.31
C VAL A 6 -6.77 6.71 9.55
N THR A 7 -7.19 7.49 8.56
CA THR A 7 -8.46 8.19 8.55
C THR A 7 -9.35 7.51 7.54
N GLY A 8 -10.52 7.05 7.95
CA GLY A 8 -11.47 6.45 7.02
C GLY A 8 -12.82 7.15 7.00
N ASN A 9 -13.29 7.46 5.79
CA ASN A 9 -14.59 8.06 5.54
C ASN A 9 -15.35 7.29 4.45
N GLY A 10 -16.29 6.44 4.83
CA GLY A 10 -17.06 5.61 3.90
C GLY A 10 -17.11 4.14 4.31
N ASN A 11 -17.06 3.23 3.32
CA ASN A 11 -17.02 1.78 3.49
C ASN A 11 -15.58 1.29 3.27
N VAL A 12 -14.77 1.39 4.31
CA VAL A 12 -13.36 1.00 4.27
C VAL A 12 -13.17 -0.33 4.97
N SER A 13 -12.49 -1.27 4.31
CA SER A 13 -12.17 -2.59 4.85
C SER A 13 -10.68 -2.89 4.73
N VAL A 14 -10.02 -3.09 5.85
CA VAL A 14 -8.64 -3.58 5.91
C VAL A 14 -8.65 -4.97 6.54
N VAL A 15 -8.17 -5.96 5.81
CA VAL A 15 -8.15 -7.36 6.22
C VAL A 15 -6.71 -7.83 6.32
N GLY A 16 -6.31 -8.26 7.51
CA GLY A 16 -4.96 -8.80 7.79
C GLY A 16 -4.88 -10.32 7.71
N ASN A 17 -6.01 -11.02 7.54
CA ASN A 17 -6.00 -12.44 7.23
C ASN A 17 -5.32 -12.68 5.90
N ASP A 18 -4.41 -13.65 5.83
CA ASP A 18 -3.76 -13.98 4.56
C ASP A 18 -4.78 -14.58 3.59
N ASN A 19 -5.06 -13.84 2.52
CA ASN A 19 -5.95 -14.28 1.45
C ASN A 19 -5.40 -15.51 0.71
N CYS A 20 -4.07 -15.67 0.66
CA CYS A 20 -3.46 -16.84 0.04
C CYS A 20 -3.42 -18.07 0.97
N GLY A 21 -3.52 -17.87 2.28
CA GLY A 21 -3.43 -18.93 3.29
C GLY A 21 -2.07 -19.64 3.35
N VAL A 22 -1.01 -19.02 2.84
CA VAL A 22 0.35 -19.57 2.82
C VAL A 22 1.16 -19.07 4.02
N GLU A 23 1.01 -17.79 4.36
CA GLU A 23 1.67 -17.18 5.51
C GLU A 23 0.67 -17.00 6.66
N SER A 24 1.19 -16.72 7.85
CA SER A 24 0.34 -16.38 8.98
C SER A 24 -0.38 -15.05 8.75
N SER A 25 -1.61 -14.93 9.24
CA SER A 25 -2.32 -13.65 9.29
C SER A 25 -1.48 -12.62 10.05
N VAL A 26 -1.57 -11.36 9.60
CA VAL A 26 -0.92 -10.21 10.24
C VAL A 26 -1.98 -9.30 10.85
N PRO A 27 -1.62 -8.43 11.80
CA PRO A 27 -2.54 -7.37 12.23
C PRO A 27 -3.03 -6.57 11.01
N ALA A 28 -4.33 -6.26 10.96
CA ALA A 28 -4.90 -5.60 9.78
C ALA A 28 -4.27 -4.20 9.58
N ILE A 29 -4.11 -3.45 10.66
CA ILE A 29 -3.43 -2.15 10.66
C ILE A 29 -2.33 -2.14 11.73
N ALA A 30 -1.13 -1.68 11.37
CA ALA A 30 -0.05 -1.38 12.28
C ALA A 30 0.16 0.14 12.33
N PHE A 31 0.27 0.69 13.54
CA PHE A 31 0.49 2.10 13.79
C PHE A 31 1.84 2.35 14.46
N ASP A 32 2.31 3.60 14.41
CA ASP A 32 3.31 4.06 15.37
C ASP A 32 2.65 4.27 16.75
N LEU A 33 3.42 4.06 17.81
CA LEU A 33 2.97 4.21 19.19
C LEU A 33 2.21 5.54 19.42
N GLY A 34 1.00 5.43 19.97
CA GLY A 34 0.18 6.57 20.40
C GLY A 34 -0.75 7.12 19.33
N GLN A 35 -0.82 6.48 18.17
CA GLN A 35 -1.67 6.89 17.08
C GLN A 35 -3.02 6.16 17.10
N SER A 36 -4.01 6.73 16.42
CA SER A 36 -5.36 6.17 16.43
C SER A 36 -5.96 6.10 15.03
N LEU A 37 -6.87 5.14 14.87
CA LEU A 37 -7.80 5.08 13.75
C LEU A 37 -8.89 6.14 14.01
N CYS A 38 -8.90 7.23 13.25
CA CYS A 38 -9.99 8.19 13.33
C CYS A 38 -11.02 7.90 12.22
N CYS A 39 -12.28 7.70 12.61
CA CYS A 39 -13.33 7.27 11.70
C CYS A 39 -14.38 8.38 11.57
N GLY A 40 -14.53 8.94 10.36
CA GLY A 40 -15.72 9.70 9.97
C GLY A 40 -16.86 8.82 9.44
N GLY A 41 -16.59 7.53 9.19
CA GLY A 41 -17.55 6.53 8.67
C GLY A 41 -17.28 5.08 9.13
N SER A 42 -17.82 4.10 8.40
CA SER A 42 -17.71 2.66 8.70
C SER A 42 -16.35 2.09 8.27
N VAL A 43 -15.33 2.27 9.10
CA VAL A 43 -14.02 1.62 8.92
C VAL A 43 -14.00 0.28 9.64
N SER A 44 -13.63 -0.77 8.93
CA SER A 44 -13.47 -2.12 9.48
C SER A 44 -12.02 -2.59 9.33
N ALA A 45 -11.42 -3.01 10.44
CA ALA A 45 -10.10 -3.63 10.48
C ALA A 45 -10.25 -5.04 11.07
N THR A 46 -9.96 -6.08 10.31
CA THR A 46 -10.22 -7.47 10.73
C THR A 46 -9.04 -8.40 10.45
N SER A 47 -8.67 -9.21 11.44
CA SER A 47 -7.67 -10.27 11.29
C SER A 47 -7.72 -11.20 12.51
N SER A 48 -7.40 -12.48 12.30
CA SER A 48 -7.18 -13.45 13.38
C SER A 48 -5.94 -13.13 14.23
N ALA A 49 -5.01 -12.33 13.69
CA ALA A 49 -3.83 -11.85 14.41
C ALA A 49 -4.06 -10.50 15.13
N GLY A 50 -5.29 -9.98 15.11
CA GLY A 50 -5.68 -8.72 15.76
C GLY A 50 -6.04 -7.62 14.74
N ALA A 51 -7.03 -6.80 15.07
CA ALA A 51 -7.45 -5.70 14.21
C ALA A 51 -6.34 -4.65 14.04
N THR A 52 -5.68 -4.30 15.14
CA THR A 52 -4.65 -3.27 15.17
C THR A 52 -3.47 -3.68 16.04
N ILE A 53 -2.29 -3.13 15.78
CA ILE A 53 -1.11 -3.24 16.62
C ILE A 53 -0.36 -1.90 16.68
N ASP A 54 0.20 -1.57 17.83
CA ASP A 54 1.15 -0.46 17.97
C ASP A 54 2.58 -0.98 17.84
N LEU A 55 3.35 -0.41 16.92
CA LEU A 55 4.75 -0.74 16.73
C LEU A 55 5.61 0.01 17.76
N PRO A 56 6.58 -0.68 18.40
CA PRO A 56 7.42 -0.09 19.43
C PRO A 56 8.36 1.02 18.92
N ALA A 57 8.54 1.12 17.60
CA ALA A 57 9.28 2.17 16.94
C ALA A 57 8.73 2.36 15.50
N PRO A 58 8.85 3.56 14.92
CA PRO A 58 8.48 3.82 13.54
C PRO A 58 9.23 2.93 12.54
N LEU A 59 8.55 2.56 11.45
CA LEU A 59 9.22 1.92 10.32
C LEU A 59 9.98 2.95 9.48
N ASP A 60 11.20 2.62 9.07
CA ASP A 60 11.99 3.45 8.16
C ASP A 60 11.48 3.29 6.71
N ILE A 61 10.34 3.93 6.42
CA ILE A 61 9.71 3.89 5.08
C ILE A 61 10.58 4.61 4.05
N ALA A 62 11.22 5.72 4.41
CA ALA A 62 12.12 6.45 3.52
C ALA A 62 13.34 5.60 3.12
N GLY A 63 13.97 4.92 4.09
CA GLY A 63 15.04 3.96 3.82
C GLY A 63 14.56 2.78 2.98
N ARG A 64 13.32 2.33 3.19
CA ARG A 64 12.72 1.27 2.36
C ARG A 64 12.52 1.70 0.91
N VAL A 65 11.97 2.89 0.67
CA VAL A 65 11.85 3.49 -0.68
C VAL A 65 13.23 3.54 -1.34
N ALA A 66 14.23 4.12 -0.66
CA ALA A 66 15.59 4.24 -1.18
C ALA A 66 16.23 2.88 -1.52
N SER A 67 15.97 1.84 -0.71
CA SER A 67 16.49 0.49 -0.96
C SER A 67 15.88 -0.19 -2.18
N LEU A 68 14.66 0.20 -2.59
CA LEU A 68 13.91 -0.47 -3.64
C LEU A 68 13.91 0.29 -4.97
N THR A 69 14.11 1.61 -4.96
CA THR A 69 14.25 2.43 -6.17
C THR A 69 15.24 1.85 -7.19
N PRO A 70 16.42 1.29 -6.81
CA PRO A 70 17.33 0.69 -7.79
C PRO A 70 16.75 -0.48 -8.59
N SER A 71 15.67 -1.09 -8.11
CA SER A 71 15.01 -2.24 -8.76
C SER A 71 13.86 -1.83 -9.69
N GLN A 72 13.65 -0.53 -9.92
CA GLN A 72 12.59 -0.03 -10.78
C GLN A 72 12.69 -0.59 -12.22
N THR A 73 11.55 -1.08 -12.72
CA THR A 73 11.38 -1.49 -14.12
C THR A 73 10.63 -0.45 -14.93
N ASP A 74 9.80 0.35 -14.25
CA ASP A 74 8.93 1.35 -14.83
C ASP A 74 9.01 2.64 -14.01
N VAL A 75 8.99 3.79 -14.69
CA VAL A 75 9.05 5.11 -14.04
C VAL A 75 7.86 5.94 -14.46
N ILE A 76 7.13 6.45 -13.48
CA ILE A 76 6.05 7.42 -13.67
C ILE A 76 6.65 8.82 -13.56
N THR A 77 6.43 9.64 -14.58
CA THR A 77 6.99 11.00 -14.67
C THR A 77 5.94 12.10 -14.76
N ALA A 78 4.66 11.75 -14.64
CA ALA A 78 3.53 12.67 -14.63
C ALA A 78 2.29 11.97 -14.08
N ASP A 79 1.33 12.76 -13.61
CA ASP A 79 -0.01 12.29 -13.28
C ASP A 79 -0.66 11.63 -14.49
N ALA A 80 -1.47 10.61 -14.23
CA ALA A 80 -1.94 9.75 -15.30
C ALA A 80 -3.25 9.03 -14.97
N ASN A 81 -3.94 8.68 -16.05
CA ASN A 81 -5.23 8.00 -15.98
C ASN A 81 -5.17 6.68 -16.75
N ASN A 82 -5.90 5.67 -16.27
CA ASN A 82 -6.10 4.37 -16.91
C ASN A 82 -4.80 3.62 -17.21
N LEU A 83 -3.87 3.62 -16.24
CA LEU A 83 -2.59 2.95 -16.36
C LEU A 83 -2.67 1.46 -16.00
N THR A 84 -1.89 0.65 -16.70
CA THR A 84 -1.68 -0.77 -16.39
C THR A 84 -0.20 -1.07 -16.28
N TYR A 85 0.23 -1.65 -15.16
CA TYR A 85 1.61 -2.09 -14.94
C TYR A 85 1.70 -3.57 -14.64
N GLY A 86 2.51 -4.29 -15.42
CA GLY A 86 2.71 -5.72 -15.24
C GLY A 86 1.47 -6.55 -15.52
N SER A 87 1.52 -7.81 -15.09
CA SER A 87 0.45 -8.79 -15.21
C SER A 87 0.62 -9.91 -14.17
N ALA A 88 -0.36 -10.81 -14.07
CA ALA A 88 -0.29 -11.98 -13.19
C ALA A 88 0.92 -12.91 -13.43
N THR A 89 1.64 -12.74 -14.54
CA THR A 89 2.85 -13.48 -14.89
C THR A 89 4.10 -12.60 -15.00
N ASP A 90 3.97 -11.28 -14.85
CA ASP A 90 5.05 -10.30 -15.05
C ASP A 90 4.89 -9.16 -14.04
N TYR A 91 5.47 -9.32 -12.85
CA TYR A 91 5.38 -8.34 -11.77
C TYR A 91 6.45 -7.27 -11.98
N ARG A 92 6.06 -6.00 -11.81
CA ARG A 92 6.89 -4.83 -12.10
C ARG A 92 7.22 -4.04 -10.85
N THR A 93 8.36 -3.38 -10.84
CA THR A 93 8.67 -2.38 -9.81
C THR A 93 8.45 -1.01 -10.42
N VAL A 94 7.35 -0.37 -10.06
CA VAL A 94 6.94 0.94 -10.57
C VAL A 94 7.41 2.01 -9.60
N TYR A 95 8.21 2.96 -10.07
CA TYR A 95 8.74 4.04 -9.25
C TYR A 95 8.25 5.41 -9.71
N CYS A 96 8.04 6.29 -8.75
CA CYS A 96 7.84 7.71 -8.99
C CYS A 96 8.57 8.56 -7.94
N ASP A 97 9.23 9.63 -8.40
CA ASP A 97 9.70 10.72 -7.53
C ASP A 97 8.71 11.88 -7.60
N ALA A 98 7.62 11.81 -6.82
CA ALA A 98 6.59 12.84 -6.77
C ALA A 98 7.14 14.18 -6.25
N THR A 99 8.24 14.17 -5.48
CA THR A 99 8.90 15.40 -4.99
C THR A 99 9.40 16.34 -6.09
N VAL A 100 9.52 15.85 -7.32
CA VAL A 100 9.89 16.65 -8.50
C VAL A 100 8.79 16.74 -9.55
N LEU A 101 7.62 16.12 -9.32
CA LEU A 101 6.49 16.13 -10.26
C LEU A 101 5.66 17.40 -10.15
N SER A 102 5.27 17.75 -8.93
CA SER A 102 4.34 18.83 -8.64
C SER A 102 4.85 19.65 -7.44
N PRO A 103 4.45 20.93 -7.32
CA PRO A 103 4.76 21.74 -6.13
C PRO A 103 4.25 21.10 -4.83
N ASP A 104 3.14 20.37 -4.94
CA ASP A 104 2.48 19.67 -3.82
C ASP A 104 3.15 18.33 -3.50
N GLN A 105 4.14 17.91 -4.32
CA GLN A 105 4.92 16.68 -4.15
C GLN A 105 4.07 15.40 -4.16
N GLU A 106 2.93 15.47 -4.84
CA GLU A 106 1.92 14.42 -4.96
C GLU A 106 1.91 13.84 -6.36
N LEU A 107 1.70 12.53 -6.46
CA LEU A 107 1.40 11.82 -7.69
C LEU A 107 -0.08 11.47 -7.71
N ASP A 108 -0.78 11.94 -8.75
CA ASP A 108 -2.20 11.64 -8.96
C ASP A 108 -2.39 10.53 -9.99
N LEU A 109 -2.92 9.39 -9.56
CA LEU A 109 -3.27 8.28 -10.45
C LEU A 109 -4.76 7.96 -10.38
N ASN A 110 -5.42 7.95 -11.54
CA ASN A 110 -6.82 7.54 -11.65
C ASN A 110 -6.95 6.27 -12.49
N GLY A 111 -7.63 5.24 -12.00
CA GLY A 111 -7.86 4.04 -12.82
C GLY A 111 -6.60 3.18 -12.99
N LEU A 112 -5.91 2.88 -11.89
CA LEU A 112 -4.68 2.10 -11.88
C LEU A 112 -4.96 0.60 -11.75
N THR A 113 -4.44 -0.21 -12.67
CA THR A 113 -4.29 -1.66 -12.48
C THR A 113 -2.81 -2.02 -12.44
N GLY A 114 -2.38 -2.90 -11.54
CA GLY A 114 -1.03 -3.42 -11.66
C GLY A 114 -0.65 -4.56 -10.75
N TYR A 115 0.50 -5.15 -11.07
CA TYR A 115 1.09 -6.30 -10.41
C TYR A 115 2.54 -6.00 -10.06
N GLY A 116 2.89 -6.02 -8.76
CA GLY A 116 4.26 -5.77 -8.31
C GLY A 116 4.39 -4.79 -7.15
N ILE A 117 5.46 -4.00 -7.18
CA ILE A 117 5.78 -3.02 -6.12
C ILE A 117 5.61 -1.62 -6.70
N LEU A 118 4.69 -0.83 -6.14
CA LEU A 118 4.56 0.60 -6.40
C LEU A 118 5.33 1.36 -5.32
N ILE A 119 6.30 2.17 -5.74
CA ILE A 119 7.18 2.95 -4.88
C ILE A 119 6.98 4.42 -5.23
N VAL A 120 6.52 5.22 -4.26
CA VAL A 120 6.35 6.67 -4.43
C VAL A 120 7.18 7.39 -3.39
N LYS A 121 8.09 8.24 -3.88
CA LYS A 121 8.80 9.21 -3.05
C LYS A 121 8.03 10.54 -3.11
N GLY A 122 7.34 10.86 -2.02
CA GLY A 122 6.37 11.96 -1.92
C GLY A 122 5.00 11.41 -1.51
N ASP A 123 3.95 12.15 -1.85
CA ASP A 123 2.55 11.80 -1.57
C ASP A 123 1.92 11.07 -2.78
N LEU A 124 0.89 10.26 -2.52
CA LEU A 124 0.18 9.48 -3.54
C LEU A 124 -1.33 9.62 -3.37
N ASP A 125 -2.00 10.11 -4.41
CA ASP A 125 -3.45 10.05 -4.53
C ASP A 125 -3.89 9.00 -5.55
N LEU A 126 -4.71 8.05 -5.11
CA LEU A 126 -5.31 6.99 -5.92
C LEU A 126 -6.81 7.19 -6.05
N GLY A 127 -7.25 7.62 -7.24
CA GLY A 127 -8.65 7.75 -7.61
C GLY A 127 -9.12 6.72 -8.65
N GLY A 128 -10.40 6.80 -9.01
CA GLY A 128 -10.94 5.99 -10.11
C GLY A 128 -10.99 4.51 -9.77
N ASN A 129 -10.78 3.61 -10.74
CA ASN A 129 -10.74 2.16 -10.50
C ASN A 129 -9.34 1.65 -10.15
N LEU A 130 -9.08 1.37 -8.87
CA LEU A 130 -7.81 0.82 -8.38
C LEU A 130 -7.91 -0.69 -8.21
N ASN A 131 -7.01 -1.42 -8.87
CA ASN A 131 -6.78 -2.84 -8.65
C ASN A 131 -5.27 -3.15 -8.62
N TRP A 132 -4.70 -3.26 -7.43
CA TRP A 132 -3.28 -3.51 -7.24
C TRP A 132 -3.01 -4.87 -6.60
N HIS A 133 -2.08 -5.61 -7.20
CA HIS A 133 -1.66 -6.95 -6.78
C HIS A 133 -0.19 -6.90 -6.35
N GLY A 134 0.06 -6.74 -5.05
CA GLY A 134 1.40 -6.68 -4.48
C GLY A 134 1.55 -5.60 -3.42
N LEU A 135 2.66 -4.86 -3.45
CA LEU A 135 3.05 -3.95 -2.38
C LEU A 135 3.00 -2.49 -2.86
N ILE A 136 2.43 -1.61 -2.05
CA ILE A 136 2.47 -0.15 -2.24
C ILE A 136 3.29 0.45 -1.08
N ILE A 137 4.31 1.23 -1.41
CA ILE A 137 5.21 1.89 -0.45
C ILE A 137 5.30 3.36 -0.81
N VAL A 138 4.96 4.22 0.15
CA VAL A 138 4.92 5.68 -0.07
C VAL A 138 5.63 6.37 1.08
N SER A 139 6.63 7.21 0.76
CA SER A 139 7.37 7.94 1.79
C SER A 139 6.55 9.06 2.46
N GLY A 140 5.46 9.47 1.86
CA GLY A 140 4.55 10.48 2.40
C GLY A 140 3.17 9.91 2.74
N ASN A 141 2.14 10.67 2.39
CA ASN A 141 0.73 10.32 2.58
C ASN A 141 0.21 9.44 1.46
N VAL A 142 -0.80 8.62 1.78
CA VAL A 142 -1.54 7.84 0.79
C VAL A 142 -3.02 8.15 0.90
N SER A 143 -3.59 8.69 -0.15
CA SER A 143 -5.02 8.93 -0.26
C SER A 143 -5.62 7.92 -1.24
N MET A 144 -6.71 7.26 -0.86
CA MET A 144 -7.45 6.36 -1.74
C MET A 144 -8.90 6.76 -1.79
N HIS A 145 -9.36 7.19 -2.96
CA HIS A 145 -10.70 7.69 -3.19
C HIS A 145 -11.52 6.69 -4.00
N GLY A 146 -12.31 5.87 -3.30
CA GLY A 146 -13.23 4.91 -3.91
C GLY A 146 -14.53 5.55 -4.39
N GLY A 147 -14.78 5.54 -5.69
CA GLY A 147 -16.08 5.87 -6.29
C GLY A 147 -16.67 4.70 -7.11
N GLY A 148 -18.01 4.57 -7.09
CA GLY A 148 -18.76 3.61 -7.92
C GLY A 148 -19.20 2.31 -7.22
N SER A 149 -19.75 1.37 -7.99
CA SER A 149 -20.21 0.04 -7.51
C SER A 149 -19.07 -0.91 -7.16
N ASP A 150 -17.92 -0.76 -7.83
CA ASP A 150 -16.79 -1.67 -7.73
C ASP A 150 -15.87 -1.26 -6.58
N ALA A 151 -15.52 -2.23 -5.73
CA ALA A 151 -14.56 -2.02 -4.65
C ALA A 151 -13.18 -1.71 -5.25
N LYS A 152 -12.50 -0.70 -4.73
CA LYS A 152 -11.05 -0.55 -4.95
C LYS A 152 -10.34 -1.63 -4.18
N ASN A 153 -9.48 -2.39 -4.83
CA ASN A 153 -8.85 -3.55 -4.20
C ASN A 153 -7.34 -3.44 -4.26
N VAL A 154 -6.71 -3.49 -3.08
CA VAL A 154 -5.31 -3.85 -2.95
C VAL A 154 -5.26 -5.27 -2.41
N LEU A 155 -4.75 -6.20 -3.23
CA LEU A 155 -4.40 -7.57 -2.83
C LEU A 155 -2.91 -7.61 -2.55
N GLY A 156 -2.55 -7.56 -1.27
CA GLY A 156 -1.18 -7.45 -0.80
C GLY A 156 -1.08 -6.47 0.37
N ALA A 157 -0.19 -5.49 0.31
CA ALA A 157 0.01 -4.58 1.45
C ALA A 157 0.25 -3.13 1.03
N VAL A 158 -0.09 -2.21 1.94
CA VAL A 158 0.16 -0.77 1.83
C VAL A 158 0.98 -0.33 3.04
N MET A 159 2.05 0.41 2.79
CA MET A 159 2.91 1.04 3.79
C MET A 159 3.08 2.53 3.44
N ALA A 160 2.64 3.40 4.34
CA ALA A 160 2.78 4.85 4.21
C ALA A 160 3.43 5.44 5.47
N GLN A 161 4.10 6.59 5.35
CA GLN A 161 4.77 7.18 6.51
C GLN A 161 3.78 7.84 7.46
N THR A 162 2.93 8.74 6.98
CA THR A 162 2.13 9.63 7.86
C THR A 162 0.67 9.26 7.90
N THR A 163 -0.12 9.67 6.92
CA THR A 163 -1.56 9.52 6.97
C THR A 163 -2.05 8.73 5.78
N SER A 164 -2.87 7.73 6.04
CA SER A 164 -3.64 7.09 4.99
C SER A 164 -5.09 7.52 5.07
N GLU A 165 -5.54 8.32 4.11
CA GLU A 165 -6.93 8.73 3.99
C GLU A 165 -7.65 7.79 3.04
N LEU A 166 -8.57 7.00 3.57
CA LEU A 166 -9.36 6.03 2.83
C LEU A 166 -10.79 6.55 2.72
N GLN A 167 -11.18 6.99 1.53
CA GLN A 167 -12.51 7.55 1.29
C GLN A 167 -13.33 6.63 0.37
N GLY A 168 -14.62 6.50 0.63
CA GLY A 168 -15.54 5.73 -0.21
C GLY A 168 -15.43 4.21 -0.02
N LYS A 169 -15.45 3.43 -1.11
CA LYS A 169 -15.41 1.95 -1.07
C LYS A 169 -14.00 1.41 -1.36
N VAL A 170 -13.19 1.24 -0.32
CA VAL A 170 -11.79 0.80 -0.41
C VAL A 170 -11.57 -0.48 0.41
N THR A 171 -10.93 -1.46 -0.22
CA THR A 171 -10.56 -2.73 0.39
C THR A 171 -9.06 -2.96 0.26
N VAL A 172 -8.37 -3.17 1.39
CA VAL A 172 -6.98 -3.63 1.45
C VAL A 172 -6.98 -5.01 2.07
N ASN A 173 -6.71 -6.04 1.28
CA ASN A 173 -6.67 -7.44 1.71
C ASN A 173 -5.23 -7.91 1.68
N TYR A 174 -4.71 -8.32 2.84
CA TYR A 174 -3.40 -8.95 2.93
C TYR A 174 -3.34 -10.23 2.09
N ASP A 175 -2.39 -10.28 1.15
CA ASP A 175 -2.13 -11.45 0.31
C ASP A 175 -0.62 -11.70 0.23
N SER A 176 -0.17 -12.72 0.94
CA SER A 176 1.24 -13.07 1.03
C SER A 176 1.82 -13.56 -0.30
N CYS A 177 1.00 -14.18 -1.16
CA CYS A 177 1.43 -14.71 -2.45
C CYS A 177 1.68 -13.59 -3.46
N GLU A 178 0.82 -12.59 -3.49
CA GLU A 178 1.01 -11.40 -4.30
C GLU A 178 2.26 -10.61 -3.87
N ILE A 179 2.46 -10.47 -2.56
CA ILE A 179 3.68 -9.85 -2.01
C ILE A 179 4.93 -10.67 -2.35
N ALA A 180 4.86 -12.01 -2.25
CA ALA A 180 5.97 -12.89 -2.57
C ALA A 180 6.34 -12.85 -4.06
N LYS A 181 5.36 -12.79 -4.96
CA LYS A 181 5.60 -12.63 -6.41
C LYS A 181 6.21 -11.26 -6.72
N ALA A 182 5.67 -10.20 -6.13
CA ALA A 182 6.21 -8.84 -6.26
C ALA A 182 7.65 -8.75 -5.74
N SER A 183 7.93 -9.38 -4.60
CA SER A 183 9.28 -9.42 -4.01
C SER A 183 10.24 -10.27 -4.82
N LYS A 184 9.80 -11.39 -5.42
CA LYS A 184 10.65 -12.23 -6.29
C LYS A 184 11.05 -11.53 -7.59
N ALA A 185 10.16 -10.72 -8.15
CA ALA A 185 10.48 -9.89 -9.31
C ALA A 185 11.52 -8.80 -8.96
N ASN A 186 11.63 -8.46 -7.69
CA ASN A 186 12.60 -7.51 -7.17
C ASN A 186 13.82 -8.25 -6.58
N THR A 187 14.88 -8.38 -7.38
CA THR A 187 16.11 -9.13 -7.03
C THR A 187 16.87 -8.60 -5.79
N THR A 188 16.45 -7.49 -5.17
CA THR A 188 17.05 -6.96 -3.93
C THR A 188 16.43 -7.49 -2.64
N PHE A 189 15.38 -8.32 -2.73
CA PHE A 189 14.77 -8.95 -1.56
C PHE A 189 15.42 -10.29 -1.19
N THR A 190 16.34 -10.27 -0.22
CA THR A 190 16.56 -11.46 0.63
C THR A 190 15.71 -11.29 1.88
N VAL A 191 14.60 -12.03 1.99
CA VAL A 191 13.81 -12.09 3.22
C VAL A 191 14.64 -12.85 4.26
N ASN A 192 15.46 -12.11 5.01
CA ASN A 192 16.24 -12.67 6.12
C ASN A 192 15.37 -12.77 7.37
N ARG A 193 14.33 -13.63 7.31
CA ARG A 193 13.54 -14.15 8.43
C ARG A 193 12.74 -13.13 9.28
N TRP A 194 11.51 -13.50 9.63
CA TRP A 194 10.74 -12.82 10.66
C TRP A 194 11.35 -13.08 12.05
N LEU A 195 11.63 -12.02 12.81
CA LEU A 195 12.09 -12.13 14.20
C LEU A 195 10.95 -12.69 15.06
N SER A 196 11.01 -13.98 15.36
CA SER A 196 10.27 -14.59 16.46
C SER A 196 10.91 -14.14 17.78
N ARG A 197 10.20 -13.36 18.59
CA ARG A 197 10.45 -13.34 20.04
C ARG A 197 9.83 -14.56 20.68
#